data_AF-B1Y9B3-F1
#
_entry.id   AF-B1Y9B3-F1
#
_cell.length_a   1.000
_cell.length_b   1.000
_cell.length_c   1.000
_cell.angle_alpha   90.00
_cell.angle_beta   90.00
_cell.angle_gamma   90.00
#
_symmetry.space_group_name_H-M   'P 1'
#
loop_
_entity.id
_entity.type
_entity.pdbx_description
1 polymer ?
#
loop_
_entity_poly.entity_id
_entity_poly.type
_entity_poly.pdbx_seq_one_letter_code
_entity_poly.pdbx_strand_id
1 'polypeptide(L)' 'MQPLDVSKKLIAIGFFLLFLSFSIALQQSYVQAHCTEGRCLDPSLVLLSFLLLIAGAAVLFYSVTLFINTKIEENLKRR' A
#
# COMPACT_ATOMS: atom_id res chain seq x y z
N MET A 1 5.08 -12.89 23.60
CA MET A 1 4.16 -11.92 22.96
C MET A 1 4.93 -11.21 21.83
N GLN A 2 4.32 -10.88 20.69
CA GLN A 2 4.64 -9.70 19.83
C GLN A 2 5.18 -9.75 18.37
N PRO A 3 5.65 -10.82 17.70
CA PRO A 3 5.96 -10.67 16.25
C PRO A 3 4.69 -10.65 15.37
N LEU A 4 3.64 -11.36 15.78
CA LEU A 4 2.40 -11.50 14.98
C LEU A 4 1.54 -10.22 15.02
N ASP A 5 1.47 -9.52 16.15
CA ASP A 5 0.67 -8.28 16.28
C ASP A 5 1.30 -7.11 15.51
N VAL A 6 2.63 -7.03 15.46
CA VAL A 6 3.33 -6.02 14.67
C VAL A 6 3.07 -6.26 13.18
N SER A 7 3.14 -7.50 12.73
CA SER A 7 2.87 -7.84 11.32
C SER A 7 1.42 -7.51 10.91
N LYS A 8 0.43 -7.79 11.77
CA LYS A 8 -0.98 -7.39 11.52
C LYS A 8 -1.15 -5.88 11.40
N LYS A 9 -0.49 -5.11 12.29
CA LYS A 9 -0.53 -3.64 12.24
C LYS A 9 0.14 -3.10 10.98
N LEU A 10 1.29 -3.66 10.58
CA LEU A 10 1.98 -3.28 9.35
C LEU A 10 1.14 -3.58 8.11
N ILE A 11 0.47 -4.74 8.07
CA ILE A 11 -0.45 -5.09 6.99
C ILE A 11 -1.61 -4.07 6.91
N ALA A 12 -2.23 -3.74 8.05
CA ALA A 12 -3.31 -2.76 8.09
C ALA A 12 -2.85 -1.37 7.61
N ILE A 13 -1.66 -0.92 8.02
CA ILE A 13 -1.06 0.34 7.57
C ILE A 13 -0.79 0.29 6.05
N GLY A 14 -0.24 -0.82 5.55
CA GLY A 14 0.02 -1.00 4.12
C GLY A 14 -1.26 -0.89 3.29
N PHE A 15 -2.33 -1.58 3.69
CA PHE A 15 -3.63 -1.47 3.02
C PHE A 15 -4.25 -0.09 3.15
N PHE A 16 -4.11 0.57 4.30
CA PHE A 16 -4.58 1.95 4.48
C PHE A 16 -3.89 2.92 3.52
N LEU A 17 -2.57 2.82 3.36
CA LEU A 17 -1.81 3.65 2.41
C LEU A 17 -2.24 3.39 0.96
N LEU A 18 -2.44 2.12 0.59
CA LEU A 18 -2.97 1.76 -0.73
C LEU A 18 -4.37 2.31 -0.96
N PHE A 19 -5.25 2.25 0.04
CA PHE A 19 -6.60 2.79 -0.04
C PHE A 19 -6.60 4.32 -0.24
N LEU A 20 -5.72 5.05 0.47
CA LEU A 20 -5.55 6.49 0.28
C LEU A 20 -5.04 6.82 -1.13
N SER A 21 -4.00 6.11 -1.59
CA SER A 21 -3.50 6.22 -2.96
C SER A 21 -4.62 6.01 -3.98
N PHE A 22 -5.40 4.95 -3.81
CA PHE A 22 -6.50 4.61 -4.71
C PHE A 22 -7.59 5.69 -4.71
N SER A 23 -7.94 6.21 -3.54
CA SER A 23 -8.94 7.28 -3.39
C SER A 23 -8.52 8.56 -4.11
N ILE A 24 -7.25 8.96 -3.98
CA ILE A 24 -6.72 10.13 -4.70
C ILE A 24 -6.71 9.87 -6.21
N ALA A 25 -6.28 8.69 -6.65
CA ALA A 25 -6.28 8.33 -8.06
C ALA A 25 -7.70 8.39 -8.66
N LEU A 26 -8.71 7.84 -7.96
CA LEU A 26 -10.11 7.92 -8.37
C LEU A 26 -10.61 9.37 -8.47
N GLN A 27 -10.31 10.21 -7.48
CA GLN A 27 -10.70 11.61 -7.49
C GLN A 27 -10.09 12.34 -8.70
N GLN A 28 -8.80 12.13 -8.96
CA GLN A 28 -8.11 12.75 -10.09
C GLN A 28 -8.64 12.24 -11.45
N SER A 29 -8.94 10.94 -11.56
CA SER A 29 -9.59 10.38 -12.75
C SER A 29 -10.99 10.95 -12.96
N TYR A 30 -11.78 11.12 -11.89
CA TYR A 30 -13.10 11.72 -11.96
C TYR A 30 -13.05 13.17 -12.46
N VAL A 31 -12.13 13.97 -11.89
CA VAL A 31 -11.93 15.37 -12.30
C VAL A 31 -11.51 15.46 -13.77
N GLN A 32 -10.56 14.63 -14.21
CA GLN A 32 -10.12 14.62 -15.60
C GLN A 32 -11.23 14.18 -16.57
N ALA A 33 -12.08 13.22 -16.18
CA ALA A 33 -13.18 12.74 -17.01
C ALA A 33 -14.29 13.79 -17.21
N HIS A 34 -14.47 14.69 -16.25
CA HIS A 34 -15.48 15.76 -16.30
C HIS A 34 -14.90 17.12 -16.70
N CYS A 35 -13.63 17.17 -17.10
CA CYS A 35 -13.05 18.44 -17.49
C CYS A 35 -13.35 18.78 -18.96
N THR A 36 -13.73 20.03 -19.18
CA THR A 36 -13.94 20.61 -20.51
C THR A 36 -12.62 21.02 -21.18
N GLU A 37 -11.54 21.13 -20.41
CA GLU A 37 -10.20 21.45 -20.89
C GLU A 37 -9.34 20.18 -21.04
N GLY A 38 -8.25 20.27 -21.82
CA GLY A 38 -7.41 19.11 -22.11
C GLY A 38 -6.74 18.47 -20.88
N ARG A 39 -6.53 19.21 -19.79
CA ARG A 39 -5.93 18.68 -18.56
C ARG A 39 -6.31 19.47 -17.32
N CYS A 40 -6.94 18.79 -16.36
CA CYS A 40 -7.35 19.37 -15.07
C CYS A 40 -6.86 18.56 -13.87
N LEU A 41 -6.03 17.54 -14.14
CA LEU A 41 -5.30 16.79 -13.13
C LEU A 41 -4.31 17.67 -12.38
N ASP A 42 -4.35 17.60 -11.05
CA ASP A 42 -3.35 18.23 -10.19
C ASP A 42 -2.12 17.30 -10.10
N PRO A 43 -0.98 17.69 -10.71
CA PRO A 43 0.21 16.85 -10.73
C PRO A 43 0.78 16.57 -9.33
N SER A 44 0.54 17.44 -8.36
CA SER A 44 1.01 17.24 -6.98
C SER A 44 0.27 16.09 -6.29
N LEU A 45 -1.05 15.99 -6.51
CA LEU A 45 -1.88 14.92 -5.96
C LEU A 45 -1.62 13.58 -6.63
N VAL A 46 -1.30 13.58 -7.94
CA VAL A 46 -0.85 12.37 -8.65
C VAL A 46 0.49 11.88 -8.13
N LEU A 47 1.43 12.80 -7.88
CA LEU A 47 2.71 12.43 -7.31
C LEU A 47 2.54 11.87 -5.90
N LEU A 48 1.70 12.50 -5.09
CA LEU A 48 1.38 12.02 -3.74
C LEU A 48 0.75 10.63 -3.76
N SER A 49 -0.23 10.38 -4.64
CA SER A 49 -0.84 9.06 -4.77
C SER A 49 0.19 8.00 -5.17
N PHE A 50 1.09 8.33 -6.11
CA PHE A 50 2.16 7.43 -6.51
C PHE A 50 3.12 7.10 -5.36
N LEU A 51 3.51 8.09 -4.55
CA LEU A 51 4.36 7.86 -3.37
C LEU A 51 3.65 6.99 -2.32
N LEU A 52 2.36 7.23 -2.07
CA LEU A 52 1.54 6.42 -1.17
C LEU A 52 1.39 4.97 -1.67
N LEU A 53 1.23 4.79 -2.98
CA LEU A 53 1.18 3.48 -3.64
C LEU A 53 2.46 2.69 -3.38
N ILE A 54 3.62 3.31 -3.63
CA ILE A 54 4.93 2.69 -3.42
C ILE A 54 5.13 2.35 -1.94
N ALA A 55 4.83 3.29 -1.04
CA ALA A 55 4.99 3.08 0.39
C ALA A 55 4.09 1.93 0.90
N GLY A 56 2.81 1.91 0.51
CA GLY A 56 1.88 0.85 0.88
C GLY A 56 2.31 -0.51 0.33
N ALA A 57 2.71 -0.57 -0.94
CA ALA A 57 3.18 -1.80 -1.57
C ALA A 57 4.46 -2.34 -0.91
N ALA A 58 5.42 -1.47 -0.59
CA ALA A 58 6.66 -1.85 0.09
C ALA A 58 6.40 -2.41 1.50
N VAL A 59 5.50 -1.77 2.27
CA VAL A 59 5.12 -2.25 3.61
C VAL A 59 4.43 -3.61 3.54
N LEU A 60 3.51 -3.81 2.59
CA LEU A 60 2.85 -5.10 2.40
C LEU A 60 3.83 -6.19 1.97
N PHE A 61 4.72 -5.88 1.01
CA PHE A 61 5.74 -6.81 0.55
C PHE A 61 6.62 -7.26 1.71
N TYR A 62 7.14 -6.31 2.48
CA TYR A 62 7.95 -6.59 3.67
C TYR A 62 7.20 -7.48 4.67
N SER A 63 5.93 -7.16 4.95
CA SER A 63 5.10 -7.92 5.90
C SER A 63 4.88 -9.36 5.45
N VAL A 64 4.61 -9.57 4.15
CA VAL A 64 4.45 -10.90 3.56
C VAL A 64 5.76 -11.68 3.60
N THR A 65 6.88 -11.07 3.23
CA THR A 65 8.21 -11.70 3.31
C THR A 65 8.53 -12.15 4.73
N LEU A 66 8.26 -11.30 5.72
CA LEU A 66 8.49 -11.62 7.12
C LEU A 66 7.61 -12.80 7.59
N PHE A 67 6.34 -12.80 7.19
CA PHE A 67 5.43 -13.93 7.47
C PHE A 67 5.96 -15.24 6.86
N ILE A 68 6.34 -15.23 5.58
CA ILE A 68 6.87 -16.43 4.89
C ILE A 68 8.14 -16.93 5.60
N ASN A 69 9.09 -16.04 5.91
CA ASN A 69 10.33 -16.42 6.58
C ASN A 69 10.08 -17.06 7.95
N THR A 70 9.19 -16.48 8.76
CA THR A 70 8.83 -17.07 10.06
C THR A 70 8.20 -18.46 9.90
N LYS A 71 7.38 -18.68 8.88
CA LYS A 71 6.77 -19.99 8.60
C LYS A 71 7.78 -21.01 8.11
N ILE A 72 8.77 -20.61 7.31
CA ILE A 72 9.87 -21.50 6.90
C ILE A 72 10.69 -21.92 8.12
N GLU A 73 11.04 -20.97 8.98
CA GLU A 73 11.82 -21.25 10.19
C GLU A 73 11.09 -22.19 11.15
N GLU A 74 9.78 -22.00 11.36
CA GLU A 74 8.94 -22.92 12.15
C GLU A 74 8.93 -24.35 11.58
N ASN A 75 8.89 -24.49 10.25
CA ASN A 75 8.91 -25.80 9.59
C ASN A 75 10.29 -26.48 9.65
N LEU A 76 11.37 -25.71 9.52
CA LEU A 76 12.74 -26.23 9.64
C LEU A 76 13.05 -26.72 11.06
N LYS A 77 12.55 -26.04 12.11
CA LYS A 77 12.74 -26.44 13.51
C LYS A 77 11.93 -27.67 13.93
N ARG A 78 10.87 -28.03 13.20
CA ARG A 78 10.06 -29.24 13.46
C ARG A 78 10.66 -30.51 12.84
N ARG A 79 11.60 -30.37 11.90
CA ARG A 79 12.40 -31.48 11.38
C ARG A 79 13.66 -31.62 12.21
#